data_AF-A0A6P1YBM0-F1
#
_entry.id   AF-A0A6P1YBM0-F1
#
_cell.length_a   1.000
_cell.length_b   1.000
_cell.length_c   1.000
_cell.angle_alpha   90.00
_cell.angle_beta   90.00
_cell.angle_gamma   90.00
#
_symmetry.space_group_name_H-M   'P 1'
#
loop_
_entity.id
_entity.type
_entity.pdbx_description
1 polymer ?
#
loop_
_entity_poly.entity_id
_entity_poly.type
_entity_poly.pdbx_seq_one_letter_code
_entity_poly.pdbx_strand_id
1 'polypeptide(L)'
;MKPYNKTDWKDHVVDPETGQVIQEGTPQSATNFNNMETGIFANDSVGSVLMQEVMQHKRLLADLEGEIGEVTLTNSQEYPFNNSEKTVSLLKARDTLNYRVDSEIVSAVGFPGKIEIYDKQLNGFKIKFTGSATSVTVKYIVQGGVYQ
;
A
#
# COMPACT_ATOMS: atom_id res chain seq x y z
N MET A 1 -6.86 -14.14 -13.81
CA MET A 1 -8.24 -14.55 -14.13
C MET A 1 -8.46 -14.26 -15.61
N LYS A 2 -9.06 -15.17 -16.38
CA LYS A 2 -9.40 -14.88 -17.78
C LYS A 2 -10.66 -13.98 -17.78
N PRO A 3 -10.65 -12.82 -18.46
CA PRO A 3 -11.81 -11.93 -18.47
C PRO A 3 -12.98 -12.64 -19.16
N TYR A 4 -14.21 -12.38 -18.68
CA TYR A 4 -15.40 -12.91 -19.33
C TYR A 4 -15.53 -12.32 -20.73
N ASN A 5 -15.65 -13.20 -21.73
CA ASN A 5 -15.88 -12.78 -23.11
C ASN A 5 -17.37 -12.86 -23.41
N LYS A 6 -18.01 -11.70 -23.53
CA LYS A 6 -19.44 -11.62 -23.85
C LYS A 6 -19.70 -12.26 -25.22
N THR A 7 -20.71 -13.11 -25.29
CA THR A 7 -21.19 -13.67 -26.56
C THR A 7 -22.50 -13.01 -26.96
N ASP A 8 -22.61 -12.56 -28.21
CA ASP A 8 -23.86 -12.00 -28.74
C ASP A 8 -24.66 -13.10 -29.46
N TRP A 9 -25.79 -13.46 -28.87
CA TRP A 9 -26.71 -14.43 -29.42
C TRP A 9 -27.53 -13.79 -30.54
N LYS A 10 -27.63 -14.49 -31.67
CA LYS A 10 -28.42 -14.09 -32.84
C LYS A 10 -29.51 -15.11 -33.08
N ASP A 11 -30.75 -14.65 -33.23
CA ASP A 11 -31.88 -15.54 -33.52
C ASP A 11 -31.88 -15.96 -35.00
N HIS A 12 -31.52 -15.08 -35.91
CA HIS A 12 -31.57 -15.34 -37.36
C HIS A 12 -30.15 -15.32 -37.95
N VAL A 13 -29.77 -16.43 -38.58
CA VAL A 13 -28.46 -16.59 -39.23
C VAL A 13 -28.70 -16.82 -40.72
N VAL A 14 -28.17 -15.91 -41.53
CA VAL A 14 -28.17 -15.98 -43.00
C VAL A 14 -26.75 -16.15 -43.51
N ASP A 15 -26.64 -16.91 -44.59
CA ASP A 15 -25.40 -17.01 -45.36
C ASP A 15 -25.10 -15.63 -46.00
N PRO A 16 -23.94 -15.01 -45.70
CA PRO A 16 -23.60 -13.69 -46.21
C PRO A 16 -23.38 -13.65 -47.74
N GLU A 17 -23.11 -14.78 -48.39
CA GLU A 17 -22.86 -14.83 -49.84
C GLU A 17 -24.13 -15.16 -50.64
N THR A 18 -24.99 -16.03 -50.11
CA THR A 18 -26.19 -16.53 -50.82
C THR A 18 -27.50 -15.93 -50.33
N GLY A 19 -27.50 -15.27 -49.16
CA GLY A 19 -28.70 -14.74 -48.52
C GLY A 19 -29.66 -15.82 -48.02
N GLN A 20 -29.26 -17.09 -48.08
CA GLN A 20 -30.08 -18.22 -47.66
C GLN A 20 -30.13 -18.30 -46.13
N VAL A 21 -31.32 -18.51 -45.57
CA VAL A 21 -31.48 -18.67 -44.13
C VAL A 21 -30.94 -20.02 -43.70
N ILE A 22 -29.89 -19.99 -42.87
CA ILE A 22 -29.26 -21.19 -42.29
C ILE A 22 -30.03 -21.61 -41.04
N GLN A 23 -30.53 -20.65 -40.26
CA GLN A 23 -31.29 -20.87 -39.04
C GLN A 23 -32.39 -19.82 -38.88
N GLU A 24 -33.64 -20.29 -38.78
CA GLU A 24 -34.80 -19.45 -38.45
C GLU A 24 -34.84 -19.13 -36.96
N GLY A 25 -35.18 -17.89 -36.64
CA GLY A 25 -35.20 -17.41 -35.26
C GLY A 25 -36.39 -17.91 -34.45
N THR A 26 -36.20 -18.10 -33.14
CA THR A 26 -37.30 -18.35 -32.21
C THR A 26 -37.49 -17.15 -31.27
N PRO A 27 -38.73 -16.74 -30.94
CA PRO A 27 -39.01 -15.53 -30.14
C PRO A 27 -38.47 -15.53 -28.70
N GLN A 28 -37.85 -16.62 -28.24
CA GLN A 28 -37.43 -16.81 -26.86
C GLN A 28 -35.92 -16.67 -26.61
N SER A 29 -35.06 -16.60 -27.65
CA SER A 29 -33.64 -16.93 -27.50
C SER A 29 -32.71 -15.71 -27.36
N ALA A 30 -32.60 -14.82 -28.35
CA ALA A 30 -31.54 -13.81 -28.34
C ALA A 30 -31.74 -12.71 -27.30
N THR A 31 -32.95 -12.15 -27.17
CA THR A 31 -33.20 -11.04 -26.23
C THR A 31 -32.94 -11.47 -24.78
N ASN A 32 -33.44 -12.63 -24.37
CA ASN A 32 -33.28 -13.13 -23.02
C ASN A 32 -31.84 -13.58 -22.74
N PHE A 33 -31.19 -14.27 -23.68
CA PHE A 33 -29.79 -14.69 -23.52
C PHE A 33 -28.84 -13.49 -23.54
N ASN A 34 -29.04 -12.50 -24.41
CA ASN A 34 -28.22 -11.29 -24.43
C ASN A 34 -28.40 -10.42 -23.17
N ASN A 35 -29.59 -10.43 -22.56
CA ASN A 35 -29.79 -9.81 -21.24
C ASN A 35 -28.97 -10.53 -20.16
N MET A 36 -28.98 -11.86 -20.16
CA MET A 36 -28.17 -12.67 -19.24
C MET A 36 -26.66 -12.46 -19.46
N GLU A 37 -26.20 -12.50 -20.71
CA GLU A 37 -24.82 -12.22 -21.12
C GLU A 37 -24.35 -10.84 -20.66
N THR A 38 -25.22 -9.83 -20.80
CA THR A 38 -24.93 -8.47 -20.34
C THR A 38 -24.84 -8.41 -18.81
N GLY A 39 -25.72 -9.12 -18.10
CA GLY A 39 -25.65 -9.23 -16.64
C GLY A 39 -24.39 -9.94 -16.14
N ILE A 40 -23.98 -11.03 -16.79
CA ILE A 40 -22.74 -11.75 -16.46
C ILE A 40 -21.53 -10.87 -16.72
N PHE A 41 -21.45 -10.23 -17.90
CA PHE A 41 -20.35 -9.33 -18.25
C PHE A 41 -20.25 -8.13 -17.29
N ALA A 42 -21.39 -7.53 -16.93
CA ALA A 42 -21.42 -6.42 -15.97
C ALA A 42 -20.92 -6.87 -14.59
N ASN A 43 -21.34 -8.04 -14.11
CA ASN A 43 -20.88 -8.58 -12.83
C ASN A 43 -19.39 -8.98 -12.84
N ASP A 44 -18.88 -9.55 -13.95
CA ASP A 44 -17.44 -9.83 -14.10
C ASP A 44 -16.61 -8.54 -14.09
N SER A 45 -17.12 -7.49 -14.74
CA SER A 45 -16.50 -6.16 -14.75
C SER A 45 -16.46 -5.56 -13.34
N VAL A 46 -17.59 -5.60 -12.61
CA VAL A 46 -17.66 -5.13 -11.21
C VAL A 46 -16.71 -5.95 -10.32
N GLY A 47 -16.69 -7.28 -10.49
CA GLY A 47 -15.77 -8.17 -9.76
C GLY A 47 -14.31 -7.79 -9.99
N SER A 48 -13.94 -7.47 -11.22
CA SER A 48 -12.59 -7.02 -11.57
C SER A 48 -12.22 -5.69 -10.90
N VAL A 49 -13.14 -4.72 -10.90
CA VAL A 49 -12.94 -3.42 -10.22
C VAL A 49 -12.83 -3.62 -8.71
N LEU A 50 -13.68 -4.45 -8.10
CA LEU A 50 -13.60 -4.76 -6.67
C LEU A 50 -12.28 -5.44 -6.31
N MET A 51 -11.77 -6.35 -7.16
CA MET A 51 -10.45 -6.94 -6.95
C MET A 51 -9.33 -5.88 -7.00
N GLN A 52 -9.43 -4.90 -7.90
CA GLN A 52 -8.49 -3.77 -7.97
C GLN A 52 -8.56 -2.91 -6.69
N GLU A 53 -9.75 -2.60 -6.20
CA GLU A 53 -9.93 -1.88 -4.93
C GLU A 53 -9.36 -2.65 -3.75
N VAL A 54 -9.59 -3.97 -3.66
CA VAL A 54 -9.00 -4.81 -2.61
C VAL A 54 -7.47 -4.77 -2.67
N MET A 55 -6.87 -4.82 -3.86
CA MET A 55 -5.43 -4.69 -4.01
C MET A 55 -4.93 -3.30 -3.57
N GLN A 56 -5.67 -2.24 -3.87
CA GLN A 56 -5.32 -0.89 -3.43
C GLN A 56 -5.43 -0.73 -1.91
N HIS A 57 -6.49 -1.27 -1.28
CA HIS A 57 -6.62 -1.30 0.17
C HIS A 57 -5.50 -2.10 0.84
N LYS A 58 -5.10 -3.24 0.27
CA LYS A 58 -3.95 -4.00 0.77
C LYS A 58 -2.65 -3.19 0.76
N ARG A 59 -2.41 -2.38 -0.27
CA ARG A 59 -1.25 -1.47 -0.34
C ARG A 59 -1.31 -0.42 0.77
N LEU A 60 -2.47 0.22 0.97
CA LEU A 60 -2.66 1.21 2.04
C LEU A 60 -2.47 0.60 3.44
N LEU A 61 -2.97 -0.61 3.67
CA LEU A 61 -2.76 -1.34 4.93
C LEU A 61 -1.28 -1.68 5.15
N ALA A 62 -0.58 -2.13 4.10
CA ALA A 62 0.85 -2.41 4.17
C ALA A 62 1.72 -1.15 4.39
N ASP A 63 1.19 0.03 4.06
CA ASP A 63 1.83 1.32 4.38
C ASP A 63 1.64 1.70 5.87
N LEU A 64 0.50 1.29 6.46
CA LEU A 64 0.16 1.52 7.86
C LEU A 64 0.86 0.56 8.84
N GLU A 65 1.06 -0.70 8.44
CA GLU A 65 1.66 -1.76 9.27
C GLU A 65 3.02 -1.35 9.84
N GLY A 66 3.72 -0.44 9.16
CA GLY A 66 4.87 0.27 9.67
C GLY A 66 6.08 -0.64 9.91
N GLU A 67 7.20 -0.01 10.23
CA GLU A 67 8.43 -0.69 10.62
C GLU A 67 8.76 -0.30 12.05
N ILE A 68 8.97 -1.29 12.92
CA ILE A 68 9.38 -1.07 14.30
C ILE A 68 10.86 -1.43 14.41
N GLY A 69 11.63 -0.53 14.99
CA GLY A 69 13.03 -0.78 15.32
C GLY A 69 13.40 -0.19 16.67
N GLU A 70 14.60 -0.54 17.12
CA GLU A 70 15.14 -0.08 18.38
C GLU A 70 16.58 0.39 18.16
N VAL A 71 16.92 1.53 18.76
CA VAL A 71 18.23 2.13 18.63
C VAL A 71 18.72 2.65 19.97
N THR A 72 19.93 2.24 20.35
CA THR A 72 20.65 2.84 21.47
C THR A 72 21.46 4.04 20.99
N LEU A 73 21.24 5.17 21.66
CA LEU A 73 21.91 6.45 21.49
C LEU A 73 22.84 6.67 22.69
N THR A 74 24.10 7.03 22.44
CA THR A 74 25.11 7.19 23.50
C THR A 74 25.69 8.60 23.45
N ASN A 75 25.83 9.23 24.61
CA ASN A 75 26.48 10.53 24.75
C ASN A 75 27.70 10.40 25.67
N SER A 76 28.83 10.95 25.23
CA SER A 76 30.07 11.00 26.00
C SER A 76 30.45 12.42 26.43
N GLN A 77 29.63 13.43 26.13
CA GLN A 77 29.90 14.83 26.46
C GLN A 77 29.13 15.27 27.69
N GLU A 78 29.69 16.25 28.40
CA GLU A 78 29.04 16.88 29.54
C GLU A 78 28.01 17.93 29.10
N TYR A 79 26.97 18.09 29.92
CA TYR A 79 25.95 19.12 29.71
C TYR A 79 26.59 20.51 29.59
N PRO A 80 26.20 21.36 28.62
CA PRO A 80 25.03 21.25 27.74
C PRO A 80 25.30 20.56 26.39
N PHE A 81 26.48 19.97 26.19
CA PHE A 81 26.83 19.36 24.91
C PHE A 81 26.35 17.91 24.82
N ASN A 82 26.02 17.48 23.60
CA ASN A 82 25.48 16.15 23.35
C ASN A 82 25.93 15.65 21.97
N ASN A 83 26.52 14.45 21.90
CA ASN A 83 26.95 13.79 20.66
C ASN A 83 26.20 12.48 20.36
N SER A 84 24.96 12.37 20.83
CA SER A 84 24.10 11.18 20.68
C SER A 84 23.49 10.98 19.29
N GLU A 85 23.84 11.82 18.31
CA GLU A 85 23.36 11.72 16.94
C GLU A 85 23.65 10.32 16.37
N LYS A 86 22.61 9.66 15.88
CA LYS A 86 22.73 8.41 15.16
C LYS A 86 21.86 8.42 13.91
N THR A 87 22.42 7.90 12.83
CA THR A 87 21.68 7.69 11.59
C THR A 87 21.05 6.30 11.62
N VAL A 88 19.74 6.24 11.40
CA VAL A 88 18.97 5.01 11.31
C VAL A 88 18.63 4.78 9.85
N SER A 89 18.99 3.60 9.34
CA SER A 89 18.57 3.13 8.02
C SER A 89 17.28 2.32 8.16
N LEU A 90 16.30 2.59 7.29
CA LEU A 90 15.06 1.83 7.23
C LEU A 90 15.33 0.47 6.57
N LEU A 91 14.74 -0.59 7.11
CA LEU A 91 14.80 -1.94 6.54
C LEU A 91 13.98 -2.02 5.25
N LYS A 92 12.81 -1.37 5.23
CA LYS A 92 11.94 -1.31 4.07
C LYS A 92 12.18 -0.01 3.31
N ALA A 93 12.53 -0.13 2.03
CA ALA A 93 12.69 1.00 1.15
C ALA A 93 11.38 1.79 1.02
N ARG A 94 11.50 3.12 0.98
CA ARG A 94 10.39 4.05 0.76
C ARG A 94 10.56 4.72 -0.60
N ASP A 95 9.44 5.08 -1.20
CA ASP A 95 9.38 5.79 -2.47
C ASP A 95 9.30 7.31 -2.24
N THR A 96 8.86 7.74 -1.05
CA THR A 96 8.71 9.17 -0.73
C THR A 96 9.14 9.50 0.70
N LEU A 97 9.42 10.78 0.95
CA LEU A 97 9.72 11.32 2.29
C LEU A 97 8.47 11.47 3.18
N ASN A 98 7.29 11.08 2.69
CA ASN A 98 6.02 11.23 3.39
C ASN A 98 5.78 10.13 4.44
N TYR A 99 6.84 9.67 5.09
CA TYR A 99 6.75 8.74 6.22
C TYR A 99 6.82 9.50 7.55
N ARG A 100 6.08 9.00 8.54
CA ARG A 100 6.10 9.47 9.92
C ARG A 100 7.00 8.57 10.74
N VAL A 101 7.67 9.17 11.71
CA VAL A 101 8.52 8.45 12.65
C VAL A 101 8.06 8.87 14.03
N ASP A 102 7.49 7.92 14.76
CA ASP A 102 7.15 8.06 16.15
C ASP A 102 8.24 7.42 17.00
N SER A 103 8.58 8.02 18.13
CA SER A 103 9.65 7.55 19.01
C SER A 103 9.18 7.45 20.44
N GLU A 104 9.54 6.35 21.11
CA GLU A 104 9.28 6.09 22.51
C GLU A 104 10.58 5.72 23.22
N ILE A 105 10.82 6.30 24.39
CA ILE A 105 11.98 5.95 25.22
C ILE A 105 11.67 4.65 25.95
N VAL A 106 12.44 3.60 25.68
CA VAL A 106 12.31 2.30 26.35
C VAL A 106 13.07 2.31 27.67
N SER A 107 14.30 2.83 27.65
CA SER A 107 15.14 2.97 28.84
C SER A 107 16.16 4.08 28.68
N ALA A 108 16.62 4.65 29.80
CA ALA A 108 17.64 5.68 29.82
C ALA A 108 18.52 5.57 31.06
N VAL A 109 19.81 5.85 30.89
CA VAL A 109 20.78 6.01 31.96
C VAL A 109 21.12 7.49 32.07
N GLY A 110 20.48 8.17 33.02
CA GLY A 110 20.55 9.63 33.20
C GLY A 110 19.30 10.34 32.64
N PHE A 111 19.41 11.64 32.38
CA PHE A 111 18.28 12.45 31.91
C PHE A 111 18.23 12.52 30.38
N PRO A 112 17.30 11.84 29.69
CA PRO A 112 17.26 11.82 28.22
C PRO A 112 16.75 13.14 27.61
N GLY A 113 15.94 13.92 28.33
CA GLY A 113 15.30 15.11 27.76
C GLY A 113 14.26 14.74 26.69
N LYS A 114 14.32 15.39 25.52
CA LYS A 114 13.43 15.11 24.39
C LYS A 114 14.16 14.32 23.32
N ILE A 115 13.44 13.46 22.62
CA ILE A 115 13.92 12.82 21.39
C ILE A 115 13.63 13.74 20.21
N GLU A 116 14.64 13.98 19.38
CA GLU A 116 14.54 14.76 18.15
C GLU A 116 14.86 13.88 16.96
N ILE A 117 13.94 13.84 16.00
CA ILE A 117 14.10 13.21 14.69
C ILE A 117 14.25 14.31 13.65
N TYR A 118 15.30 14.25 12.85
CA TYR A 118 15.64 15.28 11.86
C TYR A 118 16.36 14.65 10.67
N ASP A 119 16.63 15.47 9.65
CA ASP A 119 17.34 15.07 8.43
C ASP A 119 16.75 13.78 7.83
N LYS A 120 15.44 13.83 7.54
CA LYS A 120 14.72 12.73 6.89
C LYS A 120 15.23 12.53 5.48
N GLN A 121 15.58 11.30 5.17
CA GLN A 121 16.04 10.83 3.86
C GLN A 121 15.12 9.72 3.37
N LEU A 122 15.19 9.39 2.08
CA LEU A 122 14.27 8.40 1.49
C LEU A 122 14.22 7.09 2.27
N ASN A 123 15.38 6.59 2.71
CA ASN A 123 15.50 5.31 3.42
C ASN A 123 16.17 5.45 4.79
N GLY A 124 16.04 6.61 5.44
CA GLY A 124 16.69 6.82 6.72
C GLY A 124 16.36 8.14 7.36
N PHE A 125 16.78 8.32 8.60
CA PHE A 125 16.64 9.57 9.33
C PHE A 125 17.72 9.65 10.41
N LYS A 126 17.94 10.86 10.93
CA LYS A 126 18.77 11.06 12.11
C LYS A 126 17.91 11.19 13.35
N ILE A 127 18.41 10.63 14.44
CA ILE A 127 17.78 10.68 15.75
C ILE A 127 18.83 11.06 16.80
N LYS A 128 18.44 11.92 17.74
CA LYS A 128 19.25 12.30 18.90
C LYS A 128 18.36 12.59 20.10
N PHE A 129 18.95 12.71 21.28
CA PHE A 129 18.27 13.21 22.47
C PHE A 129 18.92 14.52 22.96
N THR A 130 18.16 15.35 23.67
CA THR A 130 18.62 16.69 24.10
C THR A 130 19.16 16.75 25.53
N GLY A 131 18.92 15.71 26.33
CA GLY A 131 19.38 15.65 27.72
C GLY A 131 20.85 15.25 27.89
N SER A 132 21.23 15.00 29.15
CA SER A 132 22.58 14.63 29.59
C SER A 132 22.76 13.13 29.87
N ALA A 133 21.78 12.29 29.52
CA ALA A 133 21.89 10.84 29.66
C ALA A 133 23.15 10.30 28.96
N THR A 134 23.78 9.30 29.54
CA THR A 134 24.94 8.62 28.91
C THR A 134 24.49 7.65 27.83
N SER A 135 23.35 7.01 28.03
CA SER A 135 22.76 6.05 27.09
C SER A 135 21.23 6.13 27.15
N VAL A 136 20.60 6.14 25.99
CA VAL A 136 19.14 6.15 25.83
C VAL A 136 18.76 5.15 24.74
N THR A 137 17.91 4.20 25.09
CA THR A 137 17.35 3.24 24.14
C THR A 137 15.97 3.72 23.71
N VAL A 138 15.84 3.95 22.40
CA VAL A 138 14.62 4.49 21.78
C VAL A 138 14.05 3.45 20.84
N LYS A 139 12.77 3.13 21.02
CA LYS A 139 11.97 2.40 20.06
C LYS A 139 11.39 3.40 19.07
N TYR A 140 11.54 3.15 17.78
CA TYR A 140 10.96 3.97 16.74
C TYR A 140 9.97 3.16 15.90
N ILE A 141 8.92 3.83 15.44
CA ILE A 141 7.88 3.28 14.59
C ILE A 141 7.82 4.15 13.34
N VAL A 142 8.07 3.57 12.18
CA VAL A 142 8.07 4.26 10.88
C VAL A 142 6.86 3.83 10.08
N GLN A 143 5.97 4.76 9.77
CA GLN A 143 4.74 4.49 9.02
C GLN A 143 4.68 5.35 7.76
N GLY A 144 4.17 4.80 6.66
CA GLY A 144 3.98 5.54 5.42
C GLY A 144 5.17 5.50 4.45
N GLY A 145 4.98 6.12 3.29
CA GLY A 145 6.02 6.41 2.31
C GLY A 145 6.33 5.30 1.31
N VAL A 146 5.58 4.19 1.29
CA VAL A 146 5.84 3.04 0.39
C VAL A 146 4.99 3.07 -0.88
N TYR A 147 3.76 3.61 -0.84
CA TYR A 147 2.85 3.55 -1.98
C TYR A 147 2.24 4.92 -2.27
N GLN A 148 2.30 5.38 -3.53
CA GLN A 148 1.52 6.50 -4.06
C GLN A 148 0.60 6.00 -5.19
#